data_AF-A0A3M1HKC9-F1
#
_entry.id   AF-A0A3M1HKC9-F1
#
_cell.length_a   1.000
_cell.length_b   1.000
_cell.length_c   1.000
_cell.angle_alpha   90.00
_cell.angle_beta   90.00
_cell.angle_gamma   90.00
#
_symmetry.space_group_name_H-M   'P 1'
#
loop_
_entity.id
_entity.type
_entity.pdbx_description
1 polymer ?
#
loop_
_entity_poly.entity_id
_entity_poly.type
_entity_poly.pdbx_seq_one_letter_code
_entity_poly.pdbx_strand_id
1 'polypeptide(L)'
;MCIDCVDTSCVAVCPVDCFYQPKEPGKTYPNMLFISPEECIDCAVCEPECPWEAIYPEEDVPDVFQDCIELNAKVDEDRDAFVLAEVQEKEPPTPEQVMENKRKWGLV
;
A
#
# COMPACT_ATOMS: atom_id res chain seq x y z
N MET A 1 5.58 -4.22 -0.48
CA MET A 1 5.16 -5.51 0.14
C MET A 1 3.64 -5.73 0.26
N CYS A 2 2.78 -4.78 -0.16
CA CYS A 2 1.31 -4.87 0.01
C CYS A 2 0.61 -5.81 -0.98
N ILE A 3 1.20 -6.03 -2.16
CA ILE A 3 0.64 -6.83 -3.26
C ILE A 3 0.26 -8.25 -2.77
N ASP A 4 -1.02 -8.58 -2.91
CA ASP A 4 -1.70 -9.81 -2.47
C ASP A 4 -1.78 -10.03 -0.95
N CYS A 5 -1.27 -9.11 -0.15
CA CYS A 5 -1.29 -9.15 1.31
C CYS A 5 -2.42 -8.32 1.91
N VAL A 6 -2.64 -7.12 1.34
CA VAL A 6 -3.70 -6.12 1.62
C VAL A 6 -4.20 -6.12 3.07
N ASP A 7 -3.69 -5.15 3.82
CA ASP A 7 -4.18 -4.76 5.15
C ASP A 7 -4.63 -3.29 5.09
N THR A 8 -5.51 -2.89 6.01
CA THR A 8 -6.13 -1.55 6.00
C THR A 8 -5.84 -0.76 7.28
N SER A 9 -4.93 -1.23 8.14
CA SER A 9 -4.53 -0.53 9.36
C SER A 9 -3.97 0.88 9.08
N CYS A 10 -3.26 1.05 7.96
CA CYS A 10 -2.79 2.36 7.49
C CYS A 10 -3.92 3.34 7.12
N VAL A 11 -5.07 2.84 6.66
CA VAL A 11 -6.24 3.66 6.32
C VAL A 11 -6.81 4.31 7.58
N ALA A 12 -6.84 3.58 8.69
CA ALA A 12 -7.41 4.06 9.96
C ALA A 12 -6.68 5.26 10.58
N VAL A 13 -5.41 5.47 10.21
CA VAL A 13 -4.57 6.54 10.77
C VAL A 13 -4.34 7.70 9.80
N CYS A 14 -4.71 7.56 8.52
CA CYS A 14 -4.48 8.60 7.53
C CYS A 14 -5.34 9.84 7.83
N PRO A 15 -4.76 11.04 8.04
CA PRO A 15 -5.53 12.22 8.41
C PRO A 15 -6.26 12.90 7.23
N VAL A 16 -5.98 12.47 5.99
CA VAL A 16 -6.45 13.08 4.75
C VAL A 16 -7.16 12.10 3.82
N ASP A 17 -7.42 10.86 4.28
CA ASP A 17 -8.11 9.81 3.53
C ASP A 17 -7.53 9.54 2.13
N CYS A 18 -6.20 9.56 1.98
CA CYS A 18 -5.53 9.46 0.66
C CYS A 18 -5.21 8.02 0.21
N PHE A 19 -5.89 7.01 0.77
CA PHE A 19 -5.71 5.60 0.41
C PHE A 19 -6.85 5.10 -0.46
N TYR A 20 -6.50 4.39 -1.52
CA TYR A 20 -7.44 3.89 -2.52
C TYR A 20 -7.21 2.41 -2.81
N GLN A 21 -8.27 1.75 -3.24
CA GLN A 21 -8.23 0.38 -3.74
C GLN A 21 -8.78 0.32 -5.17
N PRO A 22 -8.23 -0.55 -6.04
CA PRO A 22 -8.80 -0.76 -7.36
C PRO A 22 -10.22 -1.31 -7.28
N LYS A 23 -11.11 -0.90 -8.19
CA LYS A 23 -12.47 -1.48 -8.33
C LYS A 23 -12.43 -2.94 -8.77
N GLU A 24 -11.43 -3.31 -9.56
CA GLU A 24 -11.18 -4.68 -10.03
C GLU A 24 -9.72 -5.09 -9.69
N PRO A 25 -9.42 -5.43 -8.43
CA PRO A 25 -8.07 -5.81 -8.00
C PRO A 25 -7.53 -7.02 -8.78
N GLY A 26 -6.28 -6.93 -9.23
CA GLY A 26 -5.60 -7.98 -10.00
C GLY A 26 -5.94 -8.02 -11.49
N LYS A 27 -6.75 -7.07 -12.00
CA LYS A 27 -7.06 -6.96 -13.43
C LYS A 27 -6.16 -5.94 -14.13
N THR A 28 -6.48 -4.64 -13.99
CA THR A 28 -5.64 -3.55 -14.54
C THR A 28 -4.55 -3.16 -13.55
N TYR A 29 -4.91 -3.09 -12.27
CA TYR A 29 -4.03 -2.71 -11.18
C TYR A 29 -3.85 -3.88 -10.21
N PRO A 30 -2.66 -4.05 -9.60
CA PRO A 30 -2.41 -5.14 -8.66
C PRO A 30 -3.33 -5.05 -7.44
N ASN A 31 -3.50 -6.20 -6.77
CA ASN A 31 -4.24 -6.29 -5.53
C ASN A 31 -3.41 -5.69 -4.37
N MET A 32 -3.44 -4.36 -4.25
CA MET A 32 -2.79 -3.58 -3.19
C MET A 32 -3.58 -2.28 -2.93
N LEU A 33 -3.26 -1.60 -1.83
CA LEU A 33 -3.69 -0.22 -1.62
C LEU A 33 -2.74 0.75 -2.33
N PHE A 34 -3.29 1.88 -2.77
CA PHE A 34 -2.61 2.94 -3.50
C PHE A 34 -2.70 4.24 -2.69
N ILE A 35 -1.60 4.95 -2.56
CA ILE A 35 -1.50 6.26 -1.91
C ILE A 35 -1.53 7.32 -3.00
N SER A 36 -2.44 8.29 -2.92
CA SER A 36 -2.42 9.46 -3.81
C SER A 36 -1.27 10.39 -3.42
N PRO A 37 -0.24 10.60 -4.28
CA PRO A 37 0.81 11.57 -4.03
C PRO A 37 0.30 13.02 -4.06
N GLU A 38 -0.81 13.32 -4.75
CA GLU A 38 -1.39 14.68 -4.76
C GLU A 38 -2.09 15.02 -3.42
N GLU A 39 -2.61 14.01 -2.71
CA GLU A 39 -3.34 14.19 -1.45
C GLU A 39 -2.48 13.90 -0.21
N CYS A 40 -1.44 13.07 -0.34
CA CYS A 40 -0.52 12.77 0.75
C CYS A 40 0.18 14.04 1.26
N ILE A 41 0.31 14.14 2.57
CA ILE A 41 0.93 15.29 3.25
C ILE A 41 2.22 14.92 4.01
N ASP A 42 2.82 13.77 3.68
CA ASP A 42 4.09 13.28 4.21
C ASP A 42 4.20 13.27 5.75
N CYS A 43 3.08 12.97 6.42
CA CYS A 43 3.03 12.92 7.88
C CYS A 43 3.61 11.64 8.48
N ALA A 44 3.91 10.62 7.65
CA ALA A 44 4.53 9.34 8.00
C ALA A 44 3.80 8.47 9.06
N VAL A 45 2.58 8.83 9.47
CA VAL A 45 1.86 8.07 10.53
C VAL A 45 1.41 6.68 10.09
N CYS A 46 1.26 6.44 8.78
CA CYS A 46 0.79 5.17 8.23
C CYS A 46 1.90 4.11 8.10
N GLU A 47 3.17 4.51 8.06
CA GLU A 47 4.32 3.61 7.91
C GLU A 47 4.38 2.53 9.00
N PRO A 48 4.40 2.85 10.30
CA PRO A 48 4.52 1.84 11.35
C PRO A 48 3.25 0.99 11.51
N GLU A 49 2.12 1.43 10.95
CA GLU A 49 0.83 0.78 11.10
C GLU A 49 0.63 -0.36 10.09
N CYS A 50 1.39 -0.40 9.01
CA CYS A 50 1.28 -1.49 8.04
C CYS A 50 1.97 -2.75 8.58
N PRO A 51 1.24 -3.84 8.93
CA PRO A 51 1.87 -5.02 9.51
C PRO A 51 2.69 -5.82 8.49
N TRP A 52 2.52 -5.53 7.20
CA TRP A 52 3.32 -6.07 6.11
C TRP A 52 4.56 -5.23 5.79
N GLU A 53 4.82 -4.15 6.56
CA GLU A 53 5.93 -3.20 6.37
C GLU A 53 6.03 -2.70 4.91
N ALA A 54 4.88 -2.36 4.32
CA ALA A 54 4.77 -2.13 2.88
C ALA A 54 4.79 -0.67 2.44
N ILE A 55 4.83 0.27 3.38
CA ILE A 55 4.80 1.71 3.15
C ILE A 55 6.20 2.25 3.40
N TYR A 56 6.67 3.12 2.52
CA TYR A 56 7.99 3.74 2.58
C TYR A 56 7.86 5.22 2.17
N PRO A 57 8.68 6.13 2.71
CA PRO A 57 9.03 7.37 2.04
C PRO A 57 9.55 7.08 0.62
N GLU A 58 9.32 8.00 -0.33
CA GLU A 58 9.68 7.79 -1.75
C GLU A 58 11.19 7.49 -1.90
N GLU A 59 12.03 8.20 -1.15
CA GLU A 59 13.49 8.04 -1.14
C GLU A 59 13.97 6.70 -0.56
N ASP A 60 13.13 6.01 0.21
CA ASP A 60 13.46 4.78 0.94
C ASP A 60 12.83 3.53 0.31
N VAL A 61 12.11 3.69 -0.81
CA VAL A 61 11.51 2.57 -1.55
C VAL A 61 12.62 1.60 -2.01
N PRO A 62 12.57 0.32 -1.62
CA PRO A 62 13.55 -0.66 -2.09
C PRO A 62 13.57 -0.79 -3.62
N ASP A 63 14.75 -1.06 -4.20
CA ASP A 63 14.94 -1.18 -5.65
C ASP A 63 13.90 -2.08 -6.35
N VAL A 64 13.50 -3.17 -5.69
CA VAL A 64 12.53 -4.15 -6.22
C VAL A 64 11.10 -3.59 -6.36
N PHE A 65 10.84 -2.44 -5.74
CA PHE A 65 9.55 -1.76 -5.70
C PHE A 65 9.59 -0.34 -6.26
N GLN A 66 10.66 0.07 -6.94
CA GLN A 66 10.76 1.43 -7.50
C GLN A 66 9.60 1.75 -8.47
N ASP A 67 9.18 0.77 -9.28
CA ASP A 67 8.01 0.90 -10.16
C ASP A 67 6.70 1.18 -9.40
N CYS A 68 6.64 0.88 -8.09
CA CYS A 68 5.47 1.17 -7.27
C CYS A 68 5.24 2.67 -7.07
N ILE A 69 6.26 3.53 -7.23
CA ILE A 69 6.10 4.99 -7.10
C ILE A 69 5.14 5.50 -8.18
N GLU A 70 5.45 5.23 -9.44
CA GLU A 70 4.58 5.59 -10.57
C GLU A 70 3.22 4.87 -10.52
N LEU A 71 3.21 3.63 -10.01
CA LEU A 71 2.00 2.85 -9.87
C LEU A 71 1.02 3.49 -8.86
N ASN A 72 1.51 4.03 -7.74
CA ASN A 72 0.67 4.74 -6.76
C ASN A 72 0.04 5.98 -7.40
N ALA A 73 0.79 6.76 -8.19
CA ALA A 73 0.30 7.94 -8.89
C ALA A 73 -0.85 7.66 -9.88
N LYS A 74 -1.04 6.40 -10.31
CA LYS A 74 -2.17 6.03 -11.19
C LYS A 74 -3.53 6.28 -10.57
N VAL A 75 -3.62 6.39 -9.24
CA VAL A 75 -4.86 6.75 -8.57
C VAL A 75 -5.34 8.17 -8.90
N ASP A 76 -4.43 9.08 -9.25
CA ASP A 76 -4.75 10.45 -9.62
C ASP A 76 -4.98 10.57 -11.13
N GLU A 77 -4.27 9.77 -11.93
CA GLU A 77 -4.43 9.73 -13.40
C GLU A 77 -5.69 8.98 -13.89
N ASP A 78 -6.04 7.87 -13.22
CA ASP A 78 -7.14 6.98 -13.60
C ASP A 78 -8.12 6.79 -12.44
N ARG A 79 -8.54 7.90 -11.83
CA ARG A 79 -9.39 7.93 -10.64
C ARG A 79 -10.66 7.08 -10.76
N ASP A 80 -11.20 6.94 -11.97
CA ASP A 80 -12.39 6.11 -12.25
C ASP A 80 -12.15 4.61 -12.02
N ALA A 81 -10.91 4.13 -12.04
CA ALA A 81 -10.58 2.74 -11.75
C ALA A 81 -10.47 2.43 -10.24
N PHE A 82 -10.51 3.44 -9.38
CA PHE A 82 -10.29 3.31 -7.94
C PHE A 82 -11.49 3.77 -7.11
N VAL A 83 -11.52 3.35 -5.85
CA VAL A 83 -12.41 3.86 -4.81
C VAL A 83 -11.59 4.10 -3.55
N LEU A 84 -12.05 5.01 -2.69
CA LEU A 84 -11.44 5.19 -1.37
C LEU A 84 -11.43 3.85 -0.63
N ALA A 85 -10.30 3.54 0.00
CA ALA A 85 -10.16 2.36 0.81
C ALA A 85 -10.94 2.55 2.12
N GLU A 86 -11.62 1.50 2.56
CA GLU A 86 -12.31 1.47 3.85
C GLU A 86 -11.54 0.58 4.82
N VAL A 87 -11.63 0.90 6.11
CA VAL A 87 -11.05 0.07 7.17
C VAL A 87 -11.79 -1.27 7.23
N GLN A 88 -11.03 -2.35 7.22
CA GLN A 88 -11.49 -3.74 7.31
C GLN A 88 -10.79 -4.42 8.47
N GLU A 89 -11.57 -5.04 9.36
CA GLU A 89 -11.03 -5.85 10.44
C GLU A 89 -10.43 -7.15 9.89
N LYS A 90 -9.14 -7.36 10.16
CA LYS A 90 -8.39 -8.56 9.76
C LYS A 90 -7.40 -8.90 10.85
N GLU A 91 -7.12 -10.20 11.02
CA GLU A 91 -6.03 -10.64 11.87
C GLU A 91 -4.68 -10.22 11.25
N PRO A 92 -3.81 -9.53 12.00
CA PRO A 92 -2.48 -9.19 11.50
C PRO A 92 -1.67 -10.45 11.14
N PRO A 93 -0.79 -10.37 10.13
CA PRO A 93 0.11 -11.47 9.80
C PRO A 93 1.04 -11.84 10.95
N THR A 94 1.42 -13.11 11.01
CA THR A 94 2.47 -13.57 11.91
C THR A 94 3.85 -13.10 11.43
N PRO A 95 4.85 -13.04 12.32
CA PRO A 95 6.23 -12.74 11.92
C PRO A 95 6.78 -13.67 10.83
N GLU A 96 6.36 -14.94 10.84
CA GLU A 96 6.76 -15.92 9.81
C GLU A 96 6.17 -15.56 8.44
N GLN A 97 4.89 -15.18 8.38
CA GLN A 97 4.23 -14.74 7.14
C GLN A 97 4.89 -13.46 6.57
N VAL A 98 5.24 -12.51 7.44
CA VAL A 98 5.97 -11.30 7.02
C VAL A 98 7.34 -11.68 6.44
N MET A 99 8.07 -12.60 7.08
CA MET A 99 9.36 -13.07 6.60
C MET A 99 9.26 -13.81 5.26
N GLU A 100 8.23 -14.64 5.07
CA GLU A 100 7.98 -15.31 3.79
C GLU A 100 7.68 -14.31 2.66
N ASN A 101 6.90 -13.26 2.95
CA ASN A 101 6.64 -12.21 1.98
C ASN A 101 7.93 -11.43 1.66
N LYS A 102 8.78 -11.10 2.65
CA LYS A 102 10.09 -10.50 2.40
C LYS A 102 10.97 -11.36 1.48
N ARG A 103 10.98 -12.68 1.68
CA ARG A 103 11.68 -13.64 0.81
C ARG A 103 11.14 -13.66 -0.62
N LYS A 104 9.81 -13.58 -0.81
CA LYS A 104 9.16 -13.49 -2.14
C LYS A 104 9.75 -12.35 -2.97
N TRP A 105 10.10 -11.24 -2.32
CA TRP A 105 10.64 -10.04 -2.96
C TRP A 105 12.16 -9.90 -2.88
N GLY A 106 12.87 -10.91 -2.35
CA GLY A 106 14.34 -10.88 -2.25
C GLY A 106 14.90 -9.83 -1.27
N LEU A 107 14.12 -9.45 -0.26
CA LEU A 107 14.52 -8.45 0.75
C LEU A 107 15.29 -9.06 1.93
N VAL A 108 15.32 -10.39 2.03
CA VAL A 108 16.01 -11.19 3.06
C VAL A 108 16.50 -12.52 2.49
#